data_AF-A0A1H0W3R2-F1
#
_entry.id   AF-A0A1H0W3R2-F1
#
_cell.length_a   1.000
_cell.length_b   1.000
_cell.length_c   1.000
_cell.angle_alpha   90.00
_cell.angle_beta   90.00
_cell.angle_gamma   90.00
#
_symmetry.space_group_name_H-M   'P 1'
#
loop_
_entity.id
_entity.type
_entity.pdbx_description
1 polymer ?
#
loop_
_entity_poly.entity_id
_entity_poly.type
_entity_poly.pdbx_seq_one_letter_code
_entity_poly.pdbx_strand_id
1 'polypeptide(L)' 'HSEVRTLFVRGENSDYILPKHESDRLSYFPKSSIVTIDNAGHWLHMEQPKKLLMVLSTFLGR' A
#
# COMPACT_ATOMS: atom_id res chain seq x y z
N HIS A 1 -17.85 5.05 0.15
CA HIS A 1 -17.20 4.48 -1.05
C HIS A 1 -16.46 5.60 -1.77
N SER A 2 -15.15 5.47 -1.95
CA SER A 2 -14.28 6.46 -2.60
C SER A 2 -14.02 6.05 -4.05
N GLU A 3 -14.35 6.94 -4.98
CA GLU A 3 -14.14 6.75 -6.41
C GLU A 3 -12.77 7.25 -6.90
N VAL A 4 -11.93 7.74 -5.98
CA VAL A 4 -10.60 8.28 -6.28
C VAL A 4 -9.59 7.14 -6.39
N ARG A 5 -8.70 7.22 -7.39
CA ARG A 5 -7.56 6.29 -7.52
C ARG A 5 -6.76 6.30 -6.22
N THR A 6 -6.65 5.14 -5.58
CA THR A 6 -6.03 5.01 -4.25
C THR A 6 -4.97 3.91 -4.29
N LEU A 7 -3.83 4.14 -3.63
CA LEU A 7 -2.81 3.11 -3.48
C LEU A 7 -2.61 2.82 -1.99
N PHE A 8 -2.74 1.56 -1.62
CA PHE A 8 -2.30 1.03 -0.35
C PHE A 8 -0.88 0.49 -0.48
N VAL A 9 -0.01 0.82 0.45
CA VAL A 9 1.35 0.28 0.51
C VAL A 9 1.52 -0.40 1.87
N ARG A 10 1.97 -1.66 1.87
CA ARG A 10 2.24 -2.42 3.10
C ARG A 10 3.64 -3.02 3.06
N GLY A 11 4.23 -3.25 4.24
CA GLY A 11 5.43 -4.08 4.35
C GLY A 11 5.06 -5.56 4.32
N GLU A 12 5.95 -6.37 3.75
CA GLU A 12 5.86 -7.84 3.75
C GLU A 12 5.72 -8.42 5.17
N ASN A 13 6.43 -7.84 6.13
CA ASN A 13 6.45 -8.27 7.53
C ASN A 13 5.44 -7.49 8.40
N SER A 14 4.47 -6.78 7.79
CA SER A 14 3.46 -6.01 8.52
C SER A 14 2.14 -6.77 8.66
N ASP A 15 1.55 -6.66 9.83
CA ASP A 15 0.27 -7.26 10.22
C ASP A 15 -0.93 -6.30 10.14
N TYR A 16 -0.77 -5.11 9.54
CA TYR A 16 -1.81 -4.08 9.50
C TYR A 16 -2.80 -4.27 8.36
N ILE A 17 -2.32 -4.59 7.15
CA ILE A 17 -3.15 -4.81 5.96
C ILE A 17 -3.16 -6.30 5.65
N LEU A 18 -4.08 -7.02 6.27
CA LEU A 18 -4.22 -8.47 6.20
C LEU A 18 -5.23 -8.89 5.10
N PRO A 19 -5.17 -10.15 4.62
CA PRO A 19 -6.13 -10.66 3.63
C PRO A 19 -7.60 -10.51 4.06
N LYS A 20 -7.89 -10.65 5.36
CA LYS A 20 -9.24 -10.46 5.91
C LYS A 20 -9.81 -9.05 5.70
N HIS A 21 -8.98 -8.05 5.43
CA HIS A 21 -9.41 -6.67 5.18
C HIS A 21 -9.73 -6.41 3.69
N GLU A 22 -9.56 -7.40 2.81
CA GLU A 22 -9.71 -7.20 1.36
C GLU A 22 -11.13 -6.81 0.97
N SER A 23 -12.14 -7.50 1.49
CA SER A 23 -13.55 -7.21 1.20
C SER A 23 -13.92 -5.78 1.62
N ASP A 24 -13.51 -5.36 2.82
CA ASP A 24 -13.77 -4.01 3.31
C ASP A 24 -13.01 -2.95 2.50
N ARG A 25 -11.74 -3.21 2.15
CA ARG A 25 -10.95 -2.31 1.32
C ARG A 25 -11.59 -2.09 -0.04
N LEU A 26 -12.02 -3.16 -0.72
CA LEU A 26 -12.67 -3.06 -2.04
C LEU A 26 -14.06 -2.45 -1.94
N SER A 27 -14.78 -2.67 -0.83
CA SER A 27 -16.02 -1.96 -0.56
C SER A 27 -15.75 -0.46 -0.43
N TYR A 28 -14.91 -0.01 0.50
CA TYR A 28 -14.70 1.43 0.74
C TYR A 28 -13.90 2.14 -0.36
N PHE A 29 -12.96 1.45 -1.02
CA PHE A 29 -12.07 1.99 -2.05
C PHE A 29 -12.03 1.07 -3.29
N PRO A 30 -13.10 1.03 -4.10
CA PRO A 30 -13.22 0.13 -5.25
C PRO A 30 -12.12 0.34 -6.31
N LYS A 31 -11.56 1.56 -6.44
CA LYS A 31 -10.44 1.86 -7.36
C LYS A 31 -9.07 1.82 -6.68
N SER A 32 -8.92 0.97 -5.66
CA SER A 32 -7.65 0.83 -4.95
C SER A 32 -6.81 -0.34 -5.42
N SER A 33 -5.50 -0.11 -5.52
CA SER A 33 -4.50 -1.16 -5.64
C SER A 33 -3.71 -1.29 -4.33
N ILE A 34 -3.02 -2.43 -4.18
CA ILE A 34 -2.10 -2.65 -3.07
C ILE A 34 -0.73 -3.07 -3.61
N VAL A 35 0.32 -2.52 -3.01
CA VAL A 35 1.72 -2.92 -3.25
C VAL A 35 2.33 -3.38 -1.93
N THR A 36 3.07 -4.48 -1.98
CA THR A 36 3.83 -5.00 -0.83
C THR A 36 5.31 -4.69 -1.05
N ILE A 37 5.95 -4.04 -0.08
CA ILE A 37 7.38 -3.78 -0.06
C ILE A 37 8.06 -4.90 0.74
N ASP A 38 8.94 -5.63 0.07
CA ASP A 38 9.73 -6.71 0.65
C ASP A 38 10.76 -6.17 1.66
N ASN A 39 11.06 -6.99 2.67
CA ASN A 39 12.01 -6.63 3.74
C ASN A 39 11.63 -5.35 4.52
N ALA A 40 10.32 -5.11 4.72
CA ALA A 40 9.79 -4.03 5.56
C ALA A 40 8.66 -4.52 6.45
N GLY A 41 8.59 -4.01 7.68
CA GLY A 41 7.45 -4.12 8.58
C GLY A 41 6.52 -2.93 8.43
N HIS A 42 6.08 -2.38 9.57
CA HIS A 42 5.11 -1.28 9.59
C HIS A 42 5.75 0.07 9.17
N TRP A 43 7.04 0.27 9.43
CA TRP A 43 7.71 1.56 9.30
C TRP A 43 8.44 1.65 7.95
N LEU A 44 7.69 1.44 6.86
CA LEU A 44 8.19 1.41 5.47
C LEU A 44 9.15 2.54 5.11
N HIS A 45 8.86 3.75 5.61
CA HIS A 45 9.64 4.95 5.34
C HIS A 45 11.02 4.94 6.02
N MET A 46 11.17 4.22 7.13
CA MET A 46 12.43 4.04 7.83
C MET A 46 13.16 2.79 7.33
N GLU A 47 12.43 1.70 7.11
CA GLU A 47 13.00 0.39 6.78
C GLU A 47 13.39 0.27 5.30
N GLN A 48 12.55 0.77 4.39
CA GLN A 48 12.74 0.69 2.94
C GLN A 48 12.44 2.02 2.23
N PRO A 49 13.12 3.14 2.61
CA PRO A 49 12.82 4.48 2.09
C PRO A 49 12.87 4.56 0.57
N LYS A 50 13.88 3.94 -0.05
CA LYS A 50 14.08 3.98 -1.51
C LYS A 50 12.96 3.25 -2.26
N LYS A 51 12.54 2.08 -1.78
CA LYS A 51 11.44 1.31 -2.39
C LYS A 51 10.12 2.03 -2.23
N LEU A 52 9.88 2.61 -1.05
CA LEU A 52 8.69 3.44 -0.82
C LEU A 52 8.64 4.62 -1.79
N LEU A 53 9.75 5.36 -1.94
CA LEU A 53 9.83 6.47 -2.88
C LEU A 53 9.54 6.03 -4.33
N MET A 54 10.12 4.91 -4.79
CA MET A 54 9.88 4.38 -6.13
C MET A 54 8.40 4.05 -6.37
N VAL A 55 7.75 3.42 -5.39
CA VAL A 55 6.32 3.08 -5.43
C VAL A 55 5.47 4.35 -5.51
N LEU A 56 5.77 5.36 -4.71
CA LEU A 56 5.06 6.64 -4.71
C LEU A 56 5.27 7.43 -6.01
N SER A 57 6.50 7.49 -6.53
CA SER A 57 6.80 8.15 -7.81
C SER A 57 6.02 7.50 -8.95
N THR A 58 6.03 6.17 -9.03
CA THR A 58 5.26 5.42 -10.03
C THR A 58 3.77 5.70 -9.94
N PHE A 59 3.22 5.77 -8.72
CA PHE A 59 1.81 6.08 -8.52
C PHE A 59 1.43 7.49 -8.95
N LEU A 60 2.29 8.47 -8.62
CA LEU A 60 2.09 9.89 -8.94
C LEU A 60 2.46 10.26 -10.38
N GLY A 61 3.05 9.33 -11.15
CA GLY A 61 3.51 9.58 -12.51
C GLY A 61 4.72 10.53 -12.56
N ARG A 62 5.63 10.40 -11.59
CA ARG A 62 6.86 11.20 -11.47
C ARG A 62 8.11 10.33 -11.67
#